data_AF-A0A6P7QH97-F1
#
_entry.id   AF-A0A6P7QH97-F1
#
_cell.length_a   1.000
_cell.length_b   1.000
_cell.length_c   1.000
_cell.angle_alpha   90.00
_cell.angle_beta   90.00
_cell.angle_gamma   90.00
#
_symmetry.space_group_name_H-M   'P 1'
#
loop_
_entity.id
_entity.type
_entity.pdbx_description
1 polymer ?
#
loop_
_entity_poly.entity_id
_entity_poly.type
_entity_poly.pdbx_seq_one_letter_code
_entity_poly.pdbx_strand_id
1 'polypeptide(L)'
;MASKKFAIKCGNFAVLVDLHVLPQGSNRDSSWFSKQKKEEVCLLLKETIDSRVKEYVGIYKQHKPSSAEFTRSSPLSLKGYGFQITAYFLKRGIHLHCIQSSQNTELRIFPERFVVCVSQLAFGHDIWANQNEKSCEKN
;
A
#
# COMPACT_ATOMS: atom_id res chain seq x y z
N MET A 1 -10.29 12.61 -1.24
CA MET A 1 -9.47 11.41 -0.99
C MET A 1 -9.63 11.04 0.46
N ALA A 2 -10.09 9.83 0.75
CA ALA A 2 -10.10 9.33 2.12
C ALA A 2 -8.70 8.76 2.42
N SER A 3 -8.03 9.32 3.42
CA SER A 3 -6.76 8.79 3.92
C SER A 3 -6.98 8.06 5.24
N LYS A 4 -6.50 6.82 5.33
CA LYS A 4 -6.51 6.04 6.57
C LYS A 4 -5.05 5.76 6.97
N LYS A 5 -4.73 5.94 8.24
CA LYS A 5 -3.38 5.67 8.78
C LYS A 5 -3.45 4.51 9.76
N PHE A 6 -2.49 3.59 9.66
CA PHE A 6 -2.36 2.49 10.60
C PHE A 6 -0.91 2.00 10.65
N ALA A 7 -0.60 1.11 11.59
CA ALA A 7 0.71 0.50 11.70
C ALA A 7 0.63 -1.01 11.45
N ILE A 8 1.64 -1.55 10.78
CA ILE A 8 1.86 -2.99 10.63
C ILE A 8 3.09 -3.35 11.47
N LYS A 9 2.95 -4.35 12.34
CA LYS A 9 4.09 -4.93 13.07
C LYS A 9 4.83 -5.90 12.16
N CYS A 10 6.13 -5.66 11.97
CA CYS A 10 7.04 -6.52 11.23
C CYS A 10 8.29 -6.75 12.09
N GLY A 11 8.38 -7.92 12.74
CA GLY A 11 9.40 -8.20 13.76
C GLY A 11 9.36 -7.19 14.91
N ASN A 12 10.50 -6.56 15.19
CA ASN A 12 10.65 -5.50 16.20
C ASN A 12 10.38 -4.10 15.62
N PHE A 13 9.85 -4.00 14.40
CA PHE A 13 9.51 -2.73 13.77
C PHE A 13 7.99 -2.52 13.67
N ALA A 14 7.57 -1.28 13.89
CA ALA A 14 6.26 -0.76 13.51
C ALA A 14 6.41 0.04 12.21
N VAL A 15 5.83 -0.47 11.12
CA VAL A 15 5.81 0.20 9.81
C VAL A 15 4.53 1.03 9.71
N LEU A 16 4.67 2.34 9.57
CA LEU A 16 3.53 3.23 9.41
C LEU A 16 3.03 3.18 7.97
N VAL A 17 1.72 2.96 7.80
CA VAL A 17 1.06 2.88 6.50
C VAL A 17 0.13 4.07 6.32
N ASP A 18 0.37 4.82 5.25
CA ASP A 18 -0.50 5.89 4.76
C ASP A 18 -1.31 5.33 3.58
N LEU A 19 -2.55 4.91 3.86
CA LEU A 19 -3.45 4.35 2.85
C LEU A 19 -4.33 5.45 2.24
N HIS A 20 -4.26 5.59 0.92
CA HIS A 20 -5.02 6.52 0.10
C HIS A 20 -6.00 5.75 -0.78
N VAL A 21 -7.29 5.89 -0.49
CA VAL A 21 -8.35 5.33 -1.35
C VAL A 21 -8.78 6.42 -2.34
N LEU A 22 -8.53 6.17 -3.62
CA LEU A 22 -8.92 7.04 -4.72
C LEU A 22 -10.42 6.81 -5.03
N PRO A 23 -11.20 7.90 -5.16
CA PRO A 23 -12.61 7.79 -5.54
C PRO A 23 -12.77 7.33 -6.99
N GLN A 24 -13.91 6.72 -7.32
CA GLN A 24 -14.28 6.37 -8.68
C GLN A 24 -15.18 7.47 -9.29
N GLY A 25 -14.71 8.12 -10.36
CA GLY A 25 -15.48 9.17 -11.05
C GLY A 25 -15.64 10.46 -10.24
N SER A 26 -16.74 11.19 -10.47
CA SER A 26 -17.06 12.45 -9.78
C SER A 26 -17.54 12.26 -8.33
N ASN A 27 -17.97 11.03 -7.99
CA ASN A 27 -18.41 10.69 -6.65
C ASN A 27 -17.18 10.45 -5.75
N ARG A 28 -17.04 11.25 -4.69
CA ARG A 28 -15.91 11.20 -3.75
C ARG A 28 -15.97 10.03 -2.77
N ASP A 29 -16.92 9.11 -2.95
CA ASP A 29 -17.15 8.02 -2.02
C ASP A 29 -16.02 6.97 -2.05
N SER A 30 -15.66 6.51 -0.85
CA SER A 30 -14.69 5.44 -0.59
C SER A 30 -15.34 4.20 0.01
N SER A 31 -16.68 4.15 0.06
CA SER A 31 -17.49 3.03 0.55
C SER A 31 -17.17 1.70 -0.14
N TRP A 32 -16.75 1.76 -1.41
CA TRP A 32 -16.30 0.58 -2.16
C TRP A 32 -15.10 -0.12 -1.51
N PHE A 33 -14.32 0.58 -0.68
CA PHE A 33 -13.15 0.07 0.02
C PHE A 33 -13.52 -0.43 1.44
N SER A 34 -14.03 -1.67 1.47
CA SER A 34 -14.45 -2.36 2.68
C SER A 34 -13.28 -2.76 3.58
N LYS A 35 -13.60 -3.21 4.82
CA LYS A 35 -12.61 -3.79 5.74
C LYS A 35 -11.92 -5.03 5.14
N GLN A 36 -12.67 -5.87 4.43
CA GLN A 36 -12.13 -7.05 3.76
C GLN A 36 -11.08 -6.66 2.70
N LYS A 37 -11.38 -5.69 1.83
CA LYS A 37 -10.41 -5.20 0.83
C LYS A 37 -9.16 -4.61 1.47
N LYS A 38 -9.30 -3.97 2.63
CA LYS A 38 -8.14 -3.51 3.41
C LYS A 38 -7.25 -4.67 3.84
N GLU A 39 -7.83 -5.77 4.32
CA GLU A 39 -7.08 -6.96 4.73
C GLU A 39 -6.39 -7.64 3.54
N GLU A 40 -7.06 -7.73 2.39
CA GLU A 40 -6.47 -8.25 1.14
C GLU A 40 -5.28 -7.40 0.69
N VAL A 41 -5.41 -6.06 0.68
CA VAL A 41 -4.30 -5.15 0.36
C VAL A 41 -3.14 -5.32 1.35
N CYS A 42 -3.42 -5.47 2.65
CA CYS A 42 -2.38 -5.72 3.65
C CYS A 42 -1.65 -7.04 3.40
N LEU A 43 -2.37 -8.11 3.02
CA LEU A 43 -1.78 -9.41 2.69
C LEU A 43 -0.87 -9.31 1.46
N LEU A 44 -1.34 -8.67 0.38
CA LEU A 44 -0.57 -8.47 -0.85
C LEU A 44 0.74 -7.71 -0.60
N LEU A 45 0.72 -6.75 0.32
CA LEU A 45 1.87 -5.89 0.60
C LEU A 45 2.78 -6.43 1.72
N LYS A 46 2.39 -7.53 2.37
CA LYS A 46 3.15 -8.10 3.50
C LYS A 46 4.58 -8.46 3.10
N GLU A 47 4.76 -9.20 2.02
CA GLU A 47 6.08 -9.63 1.55
C GLU A 47 6.97 -8.44 1.16
N THR A 48 6.36 -7.38 0.60
CA THR A 48 7.06 -6.14 0.26
C THR A 48 7.57 -5.43 1.52
N ILE A 49 6.75 -5.38 2.57
CA ILE A 49 7.14 -4.81 3.86
C ILE A 49 8.23 -5.65 4.51
N ASP A 50 8.04 -6.97 4.58
CA ASP A 50 9.00 -7.89 5.20
C ASP A 50 10.37 -7.81 4.50
N SER A 51 10.39 -7.79 3.16
CA SER A 51 11.60 -7.63 2.36
C SER A 51 12.31 -6.31 2.65
N ARG A 52 11.57 -5.19 2.71
CA ARG A 52 12.15 -3.88 2.97
C ARG A 52 12.70 -3.74 4.39
N VAL A 53 12.01 -4.27 5.38
CA VAL A 53 12.48 -4.28 6.77
C VAL A 53 13.74 -5.13 6.89
N LYS A 54 13.77 -6.30 6.23
CA LYS A 54 14.95 -7.18 6.19
C LYS A 54 16.16 -6.50 5.55
N GLU A 55 15.98 -5.80 4.42
CA GLU A 55 17.01 -5.02 3.75
C GLU A 55 17.59 -3.94 4.69
N TYR A 56 16.71 -3.16 5.33
CA TYR A 56 17.10 -2.13 6.28
C TYR A 56 17.93 -2.69 7.44
N VAL A 57 17.49 -3.81 8.03
CA VAL A 57 18.22 -4.50 9.10
C VAL A 57 19.57 -5.02 8.60
N GLY A 58 19.64 -5.54 7.38
CA GLY A 58 20.87 -6.01 6.75
C GLY A 58 21.90 -4.90 6.60
N ILE A 59 21.49 -3.75 6.09
CA ILE A 59 22.35 -2.57 5.92
C ILE A 59 22.87 -2.11 7.29
N TYR A 60 21.98 -1.99 8.29
CA TYR A 60 22.36 -1.59 9.66
C TYR A 60 23.35 -2.54 10.34
N LYS A 61 23.32 -3.84 10.00
CA LYS A 61 24.26 -4.83 10.54
C LYS A 61 25.62 -4.76 9.87
N GLN A 62 25.70 -4.35 8.61
CA GLN A 62 26.94 -4.35 7.85
C GLN A 62 27.69 -3.01 7.89
N HIS A 63 26.99 -1.87 7.92
CA HIS A 63 27.60 -0.52 8.01
C HIS A 63 26.64 0.49 8.67
N LYS A 64 27.17 1.61 9.20
CA LYS A 64 26.35 2.77 9.58
C LYS A 64 25.81 3.40 8.28
N PRO A 65 24.50 3.33 7.98
CA PRO A 65 24.00 3.72 6.67
C PRO A 65 24.22 5.21 6.44
N SER A 66 24.76 5.59 5.27
CA SER A 66 24.71 6.99 4.85
C SER A 66 23.24 7.34 4.56
N SER A 67 22.80 8.54 4.93
CA SER A 67 21.40 8.95 4.79
C SER A 67 20.90 8.99 3.35
N ALA A 68 21.73 8.71 2.34
CA ALA A 68 21.40 8.79 0.93
C ALA A 68 20.80 7.48 0.35
N GLU A 69 21.11 6.31 0.90
CA GLU A 69 20.88 5.03 0.18
C GLU A 69 19.42 4.57 0.12
N PHE A 70 18.59 4.90 1.12
CA PHE A 70 17.20 4.42 1.15
C PHE A 70 16.23 5.15 0.20
N THR A 71 16.70 6.02 -0.70
CA THR A 71 15.84 7.05 -1.32
C THR A 71 15.05 6.61 -2.55
N ARG A 72 15.18 5.40 -3.10
CA ARG A 72 14.44 5.03 -4.32
C ARG A 72 14.24 3.51 -4.45
N SER A 73 13.44 2.90 -3.58
CA SER A 73 12.77 1.67 -3.98
C SER A 73 11.73 2.03 -5.04
N SER A 74 11.83 1.42 -6.22
CA SER A 74 10.85 1.60 -7.30
C SER A 74 9.45 1.31 -6.75
N PRO A 75 8.44 2.14 -7.09
CA PRO A 75 7.09 1.92 -6.61
C PRO A 75 6.59 0.55 -7.09
N LEU A 76 6.05 -0.23 -6.15
CA LEU A 76 5.33 -1.46 -6.46
C LEU A 76 4.01 -1.08 -7.11
N SER A 77 3.73 -1.59 -8.31
CA SER A 77 2.43 -1.43 -8.96
C SER A 77 1.81 -2.80 -9.22
N LEU A 78 0.65 -3.05 -8.61
CA LEU A 78 -0.12 -4.29 -8.78
C LEU A 78 -1.47 -3.95 -9.41
N LYS A 79 -1.90 -4.75 -10.38
CA LYS A 79 -3.19 -4.64 -11.05
C LYS A 79 -3.88 -5.99 -11.05
N GLY A 80 -5.09 -6.06 -10.50
CA GLY A 80 -5.86 -7.31 -10.40
C GLY A 80 -7.10 -7.15 -9.54
N TYR A 81 -8.00 -8.14 -9.57
CA TYR A 81 -9.18 -8.19 -8.69
C TYR A 81 -10.07 -6.92 -8.70
N GLY A 82 -10.08 -6.19 -9.82
CA GLY A 82 -10.87 -4.97 -9.97
C GLY A 82 -10.27 -3.72 -9.31
N PHE A 83 -8.99 -3.74 -8.92
CA PHE A 83 -8.29 -2.56 -8.40
C PHE A 83 -6.83 -2.49 -8.86
N GLN A 84 -6.28 -1.29 -8.79
CA GLN A 84 -4.86 -1.02 -8.98
C GLN A 84 -4.30 -0.47 -7.68
N ILE A 85 -3.19 -1.07 -7.24
CA ILE A 85 -2.42 -0.66 -6.07
C ILE A 85 -1.11 -0.07 -6.57
N THR A 86 -0.74 1.09 -6.04
CA THR A 86 0.61 1.63 -6.15
C THR A 86 1.13 1.88 -4.75
N ALA A 87 2.25 1.26 -4.40
CA ALA A 87 2.81 1.35 -3.06
C ALA A 87 4.31 1.67 -3.09
N TYR A 88 4.77 2.51 -2.17
CA TYR A 88 6.17 2.92 -2.10
C TYR A 88 6.56 3.35 -0.69
N PHE A 89 7.86 3.22 -0.39
CA PHE A 89 8.42 3.74 0.85
C PHE A 89 8.88 5.18 0.64
N LEU A 90 8.58 6.03 1.62
CA LEU A 90 9.04 7.40 1.65
C LEU A 90 9.74 7.68 2.98
N LYS A 91 10.92 8.29 2.92
CA LYS A 91 11.59 8.78 4.13
C LYS A 91 10.73 9.79 4.86
N ARG A 92 10.82 9.74 6.20
CA ARG A 92 10.23 10.75 7.06
C ARG A 92 11.29 11.81 7.38
N GLY A 93 10.87 13.07 7.41
CA GLY A 93 11.70 14.17 7.91
C GLY A 93 11.76 14.25 9.44
N ILE A 94 11.10 13.32 10.15
CA ILE A 94 11.04 13.27 11.62
C ILE A 94 11.32 11.86 12.12
N HIS A 95 12.01 11.77 13.25
CA HIS A 95 12.25 10.51 13.95
C HIS A 95 11.17 10.30 15.01
N LEU A 96 10.37 9.25 14.83
CA LEU A 96 9.35 8.84 15.80
C LEU A 96 9.91 7.72 16.68
N HIS A 97 9.54 7.73 17.96
CA HIS A 97 9.84 6.66 18.92
C HIS A 97 8.55 6.10 19.50
N CYS A 98 8.52 4.80 19.83
CA CYS A 98 7.42 4.21 20.58
C CYS A 98 7.58 4.58 22.06
N ILE A 99 6.51 5.09 22.68
CA ILE A 99 6.48 5.27 24.13
C ILE A 99 6.22 3.88 24.74
N GLN A 100 7.25 3.30 25.33
CA GLN A 100 7.22 1.94 25.87
C GLN A 100 6.86 1.95 27.36
N SER A 101 5.88 1.13 27.76
CA SER A 101 5.73 0.74 29.18
C SER A 101 6.69 -0.41 29.49
N SER A 102 7.22 -0.43 30.71
CA SER A 102 8.47 -1.06 31.17
C SER A 102 8.72 -2.56 30.88
N GLN A 103 7.84 -3.30 30.19
CA GLN A 103 7.91 -4.78 30.11
C GLN A 103 7.94 -5.41 28.71
N ASN A 104 8.01 -4.67 27.60
CA ASN A 104 8.02 -5.28 26.27
C ASN A 104 9.20 -4.83 25.41
N THR A 105 10.01 -5.78 24.94
CA THR A 105 11.02 -5.65 23.85
C THR A 105 10.85 -4.41 22.97
N GLU A 106 11.92 -3.62 22.83
CA GLU A 106 11.96 -2.31 22.17
C GLU A 106 11.35 -2.35 20.75
N LEU A 107 10.07 -1.99 20.62
CA LEU A 107 9.40 -1.82 19.34
C LEU A 107 9.91 -0.51 18.73
N ARG A 108 10.59 -0.61 17.59
CA ARG A 108 11.17 0.53 16.89
C ARG A 108 10.25 0.97 15.77
N ILE A 109 10.13 2.28 15.55
CA ILE A 109 9.34 2.76 14.41
C ILE A 109 10.23 2.71 13.16
N PHE A 110 9.78 2.01 12.12
CA PHE A 110 10.49 1.94 10.85
C PHE A 110 10.68 3.36 10.27
N PRO A 111 11.89 3.77 9.84
CA PRO A 111 12.20 5.16 9.52
C PRO A 111 11.44 5.71 8.31
N GLU A 112 11.04 4.83 7.39
CA GLU A 112 10.21 5.17 6.24
C GLU A 112 8.74 4.95 6.55
N ARG A 113 7.87 5.77 5.95
CA ARG A 113 6.44 5.50 5.87
C ARG A 113 6.12 4.77 4.58
N PHE A 114 5.20 3.84 4.64
CA PHE A 114 4.74 3.08 3.49
C PHE A 114 3.46 3.69 2.95
N VAL A 115 3.54 4.34 1.80
CA VAL A 115 2.40 4.98 1.14
C VAL A 115 1.75 3.95 0.22
N VAL A 116 0.44 3.79 0.33
CA VAL A 116 -0.34 2.84 -0.47
C VAL A 116 -1.50 3.59 -1.10
N CYS A 117 -1.50 3.70 -2.41
CA CYS A 117 -2.60 4.23 -3.20
C CYS A 117 -3.41 3.08 -3.79
N VAL A 118 -4.72 3.10 -3.60
CA VAL A 118 -5.63 2.11 -4.17
C VAL A 118 -6.69 2.82 -5.00
N SER A 119 -6.85 2.39 -6.24
CA SER A 119 -7.89 2.85 -7.15
C SER A 119 -8.72 1.68 -7.64
N GLN A 120 -10.02 1.90 -7.80
CA GLN A 120 -10.90 0.92 -8.41
C GLN A 120 -10.71 0.96 -9.93
N LEU A 121 -10.58 -0.22 -10.54
CA LEU A 121 -10.59 -0.35 -11.98
C LEU A 121 -12.05 -0.51 -12.42
N ALA A 122 -12.47 0.26 -13.40
CA ALA A 122 -13.72 -0.04 -14.09
C ALA A 122 -13.56 -1.41 -14.76
N PHE A 123 -14.37 -2.39 -14.34
CA PHE A 123 -14.63 -3.52 -15.21
C PHE A 123 -15.36 -2.94 -16.42
N GLY A 124 -14.72 -2.95 -17.58
CA GLY A 124 -15.39 -2.65 -18.84
C GLY A 124 -16.39 -3.76 -19.12
N HIS A 125 -17.58 -3.69 -18.50
CA HIS A 125 -18.71 -4.54 -18.85
C HIS A 125 -19.27 -4.17 -20.25
N ASP A 126 -18.80 -3.05 -20.79
CA ASP A 126 -19.32 -2.39 -21.99
C ASP A 126 -18.78 -2.99 -23.29
N ILE A 127 -17.82 -3.92 -23.22
CA ILE A 127 -17.24 -4.59 -24.41
C ILE A 127 -17.99 -5.89 -24.74
N TRP A 128 -18.63 -6.55 -23.76
CA TRP A 128 -19.36 -7.81 -24.02
C TRP A 128 -20.85 -7.59 -24.38
N ALA A 129 -21.46 -6.49 -23.94
CA ALA A 129 -22.87 -6.21 -24.24
C ALA A 129 -23.11 -5.74 -25.69
N ASN A 130 -22.10 -5.13 -26.34
CA ASN A 130 -22.26 -4.54 -27.68
C ASN A 130 -22.07 -5.49 -28.87
N GLN A 131 -21.68 -6.75 -28.66
CA GLN A 131 -21.57 -7.72 -29.76
C GLN A 131 -22.87 -8.50 -30.04
N ASN A 132 -23.86 -8.43 -29.16
CA ASN A 132 -25.12 -9.17 -29.30
C ASN A 132 -26.31 -8.32 -29.77
N GLU A 133 -26.09 -7.09 -30.25
CA GLU A 133 -27.15 -6.21 -30.79
C GLU A 133 -26.89 -5.76 -32.26
N LYS A 134 -26.08 -6.50 -33.01
CA LYS A 134 -25.94 -6.29 -34.47
C LYS A 134 -26.06 -7.59 -35.28
N SER A 135 -27.13 -8.34 -35.07
CA SER A 135 -27.64 -9.27 -36.08
C SER A 135 -29.15 -9.45 -36.00
N CYS A 136 -29.90 -8.36 -36.08
CA CYS A 136 -31.30 -8.42 -36.48
C CYS A 136 -31.70 -7.11 -37.16
N GLU A 137 -31.38 -6.96 -38.45
CA GLU A 137 -32.31 -6.43 -39.45
C GLU A 137 -31.69 -6.35 -40.86
N LYS A 138 -32.51 -6.81 -41.84
CA LYS A 138 -32.53 -6.53 -43.29
C LYS A 138 -31.48 -7.27 -44.13
N ASN A 139 -31.83 -8.04 -45.17
CA ASN A 139 -33.03 -8.17 -46.01
C ASN A 139 -33.21 -9.65 -46.40
#